data_AF-A0A1B6LGC4-F1
#
_entry.id   AF-A0A1B6LGC4-F1
#
_cell.length_a   1.000
_cell.length_b   1.000
_cell.length_c   1.000
_cell.angle_alpha   90.00
_cell.angle_beta   90.00
_cell.angle_gamma   90.00
#
_symmetry.space_group_name_H-M   'P 1'
#
loop_
_entity.id
_entity.type
_entity.pdbx_description
1 polymer ?
#
loop_
_entity_poly.entity_id
_entity_poly.type
_entity_poly.pdbx_seq_one_letter_code
_entity_poly.pdbx_strand_id
1 'polypeptide(L)'
;WDSESHARELAVESWDDLATSLRGTVEWAPPRPQIIFTPHPAPDRRTLMSKQNYRCAGCGMQVAQQYANKFRYCEYLGRYFCTGCHTNQLAVIPGRIIQKWDFTRCAVSIFSYRLLDQMASDPLFNINDLNASLYKIRVLDKTRVYRLQLHYLKDFLTTCRFAIEQVASVQAFLEVTPPYFLAEPHVYSLQDLVQVKMGELSENLKDLVQMSLFHVKDCVLCQGRGYMCEVCKMPEVIFPWQLTKVHRCPICGNCFHMSCFTTQTQCGRCSRQHTRRKNSILTVD
;
A
#
# COMPACT_ATOMS: atom_id res chain seq x y z
N TRP A 1 18.17 -79.07 -28.73
CA TRP A 1 16.71 -79.00 -28.78
C TRP A 1 16.17 -79.13 -27.36
N ASP A 2 16.34 -78.23 -26.40
CA ASP A 2 17.00 -76.94 -26.17
C ASP A 2 16.92 -76.78 -24.64
N SER A 3 18.00 -76.47 -23.93
CA SER A 3 18.38 -75.12 -23.49
C SER A 3 17.33 -74.41 -22.64
N GLU A 4 17.83 -73.69 -21.62
CA GLU A 4 17.18 -72.65 -20.80
C GLU A 4 16.67 -73.06 -19.42
N SER A 5 16.95 -72.36 -18.33
CA SER A 5 18.05 -71.50 -17.89
C SER A 5 17.59 -70.95 -16.53
N HIS A 6 18.49 -70.91 -15.56
CA HIS A 6 18.31 -70.15 -14.33
C HIS A 6 18.06 -68.67 -14.67
N ALA A 7 17.02 -68.07 -14.10
CA ALA A 7 16.91 -66.61 -14.01
C ALA A 7 16.54 -66.21 -12.58
N ARG A 8 17.49 -65.54 -11.94
CA ARG A 8 17.37 -64.84 -10.66
C ARG A 8 16.35 -63.71 -10.80
N GLU A 9 15.40 -63.62 -9.88
CA GLU A 9 14.60 -62.40 -9.68
C GLU A 9 15.54 -61.27 -9.24
N LEU A 10 15.85 -60.38 -10.17
CA LEU A 10 16.51 -59.11 -9.91
C LEU A 10 15.44 -58.06 -9.62
N ALA A 11 15.72 -57.26 -8.58
CA ALA A 11 14.94 -56.13 -8.12
C ALA A 11 14.51 -55.21 -9.28
N VAL A 12 13.20 -54.96 -9.37
CA VAL A 12 12.67 -53.81 -10.09
C VAL A 12 12.56 -52.69 -9.07
N GLU A 13 13.64 -51.92 -8.91
CA GLU A 13 13.56 -50.59 -8.32
C GLU A 13 12.57 -49.78 -9.17
N SER A 14 11.49 -49.33 -8.54
CA SER A 14 10.47 -48.50 -9.16
C SER A 14 11.07 -47.17 -9.59
N TRP A 15 11.01 -46.88 -10.88
CA TRP A 15 11.47 -45.62 -11.48
C TRP A 15 10.48 -44.47 -11.27
N ASP A 16 9.44 -44.62 -10.44
CA ASP A 16 8.44 -43.58 -10.18
C ASP A 16 8.93 -42.46 -9.25
N ASP A 17 10.08 -42.61 -8.58
CA ASP A 17 10.63 -41.58 -7.68
C ASP A 17 11.40 -40.46 -8.40
N LEU A 18 11.53 -40.51 -9.73
CA LEU A 18 12.18 -39.44 -10.51
C LEU A 18 11.18 -38.40 -11.08
N ALA A 19 9.95 -38.38 -10.58
CA ALA A 19 9.04 -37.27 -10.87
C ALA A 19 9.62 -35.99 -10.27
N THR A 20 10.15 -35.11 -11.13
CA THR A 20 10.55 -33.76 -10.76
C THR A 20 9.31 -33.04 -10.25
N SER A 21 9.09 -33.06 -8.93
CA SER A 21 7.88 -32.50 -8.32
C SER A 21 7.82 -31.01 -8.62
N LEU A 22 6.91 -30.65 -9.53
CA LEU A 22 6.59 -29.27 -9.89
C LEU A 22 6.02 -28.48 -8.70
N ARG A 23 5.72 -29.13 -7.58
CA ARG A 23 4.95 -28.57 -6.45
C ARG A 23 5.50 -29.00 -5.09
N GLY A 24 6.83 -29.00 -4.92
CA GLY A 24 7.48 -29.26 -3.62
C GLY A 24 7.29 -30.69 -3.09
N THR A 25 7.91 -30.99 -1.95
CA THR A 25 7.78 -32.23 -1.19
C THR A 25 7.23 -31.92 0.21
N VAL A 26 6.95 -32.97 1.00
CA VAL A 26 6.57 -32.82 2.42
C VAL A 26 7.62 -32.01 3.20
N GLU A 27 8.89 -32.13 2.82
CA GLU A 27 10.00 -31.46 3.50
C GLU A 27 10.31 -30.05 2.98
N TRP A 28 9.83 -29.69 1.79
CA TRP A 28 10.17 -28.41 1.16
C TRP A 28 9.11 -27.96 0.16
N ALA A 29 8.69 -26.71 0.25
CA ALA A 29 7.88 -26.07 -0.78
C ALA A 29 8.55 -24.78 -1.26
N PRO A 30 8.45 -24.45 -2.55
CA PRO A 30 8.97 -23.18 -3.07
C PRO A 30 8.27 -21.99 -2.40
N PRO A 31 8.95 -20.82 -2.30
CA PRO A 31 8.35 -19.64 -1.73
C PRO A 31 7.11 -19.21 -2.52
N ARG A 32 6.06 -18.80 -1.81
CA ARG A 32 4.83 -18.28 -2.43
C ARG A 32 4.85 -16.75 -2.45
N PRO A 33 4.34 -16.10 -3.51
CA PRO A 33 4.18 -14.66 -3.56
C PRO A 33 3.30 -14.17 -2.40
N GLN A 34 3.88 -13.42 -1.48
CA GLN A 34 3.19 -12.83 -0.32
C GLN A 34 3.89 -11.54 0.08
N ILE A 35 3.11 -10.59 0.61
CA ILE A 35 3.62 -9.35 1.21
C ILE A 35 3.96 -9.61 2.67
N ILE A 36 5.20 -9.36 3.07
CA ILE A 36 5.68 -9.58 4.45
C ILE A 36 5.91 -8.22 5.12
N PHE A 37 5.08 -7.90 6.10
CA PHE A 37 5.17 -6.66 6.88
C PHE A 37 6.04 -6.79 8.14
N THR A 38 6.17 -8.01 8.67
CA THR A 38 6.93 -8.27 9.89
C THR A 38 8.42 -8.36 9.60
N PRO A 39 9.28 -7.51 10.18
CA PRO A 39 10.70 -7.65 10.06
C PRO A 39 11.19 -8.92 10.73
N HIS A 40 12.22 -9.50 10.12
CA HIS A 40 12.91 -10.64 10.70
C HIS A 40 13.90 -10.16 11.77
N PRO A 41 14.09 -10.92 12.87
CA PRO A 41 15.18 -10.66 13.80
C PRO A 41 16.54 -10.83 13.11
N ALA A 42 17.62 -10.42 13.79
CA ALA A 42 18.97 -10.60 13.28
C ALA A 42 19.22 -12.10 12.95
N PRO A 43 19.77 -12.40 11.76
CA PRO A 43 19.87 -13.79 11.31
C PRO A 43 20.93 -14.57 12.09
N ASP A 44 20.50 -15.63 12.77
CA ASP A 44 21.40 -16.69 13.23
C ASP A 44 21.45 -17.80 12.18
N ARG A 45 22.57 -17.87 11.45
CA ARG A 45 22.78 -18.84 10.38
C ARG A 45 22.60 -20.28 10.85
N ARG A 46 23.16 -20.65 12.00
CA ARG A 46 23.14 -22.05 12.45
C ARG A 46 21.71 -22.49 12.71
N THR A 47 20.96 -21.70 13.48
CA THR A 47 19.57 -21.97 13.79
C THR A 47 18.68 -21.97 12.55
N LEU A 48 18.81 -20.96 11.67
CA LEU A 48 17.98 -20.86 10.48
C LEU A 48 18.25 -21.97 9.47
N MET A 49 19.53 -22.28 9.20
CA MET A 49 19.92 -23.37 8.30
C MET A 49 19.44 -24.74 8.81
N SER A 50 19.53 -24.97 10.12
CA SER A 50 19.00 -26.19 10.74
C SER A 50 17.47 -26.28 10.60
N LYS A 51 16.74 -25.19 10.83
CA LYS A 51 15.27 -25.13 10.66
C LYS A 51 14.80 -25.39 9.22
N GLN A 52 15.61 -25.07 8.22
CA GLN A 52 15.32 -25.36 6.81
C GLN A 52 15.94 -26.69 6.32
N ASN A 53 16.31 -27.58 7.25
CA ASN A 53 16.91 -28.89 6.97
C ASN A 53 18.12 -28.82 6.02
N TYR A 54 18.89 -27.74 6.12
CA TYR A 54 20.01 -27.43 5.21
C TYR A 54 19.62 -27.46 3.72
N ARG A 55 18.36 -27.16 3.39
CA ARG A 55 17.84 -27.04 2.02
C ARG A 55 17.78 -25.59 1.59
N CYS A 56 18.03 -25.31 0.31
CA CYS A 56 17.77 -23.99 -0.27
C CYS A 56 16.29 -23.66 -0.19
N ALA A 57 15.95 -22.50 0.41
CA ALA A 57 14.56 -22.08 0.49
C ALA A 57 13.90 -21.88 -0.89
N GLY A 58 14.68 -21.63 -1.95
CA GLY A 58 14.18 -21.36 -3.30
C GLY A 58 14.05 -22.57 -4.22
N CYS A 59 14.97 -23.54 -4.15
CA CYS A 59 14.98 -24.71 -5.05
C CYS A 59 14.99 -26.07 -4.33
N GLY A 60 15.00 -26.10 -2.99
CA GLY A 60 14.97 -27.35 -2.22
C GLY A 60 16.28 -28.14 -2.18
N MET A 61 17.30 -27.72 -2.93
CA MET A 61 18.62 -28.36 -2.96
C MET A 61 19.20 -28.45 -1.54
N GLN A 62 19.42 -29.67 -1.08
CA GLN A 62 20.03 -29.95 0.21
C GLN A 62 21.55 -29.82 0.12
N VAL A 63 22.16 -29.36 1.20
CA VAL A 63 23.61 -29.24 1.29
C VAL A 63 24.12 -29.88 2.59
N ALA A 64 25.30 -30.48 2.56
CA ALA A 64 25.98 -30.91 3.78
C ALA A 64 26.28 -29.69 4.67
N GLN A 65 26.20 -29.89 6.00
CA GLN A 65 26.27 -28.80 6.98
C GLN A 65 27.54 -27.94 6.83
N GLN A 66 28.67 -28.56 6.48
CA GLN A 66 29.97 -27.89 6.27
C GLN A 66 29.96 -26.83 5.15
N TYR A 67 29.03 -26.93 4.19
CA TYR A 67 28.90 -25.97 3.08
C TYR A 67 27.76 -24.96 3.30
N ALA A 68 27.08 -24.98 4.45
CA ALA A 68 26.00 -24.05 4.78
C ALA A 68 26.46 -22.57 4.76
N ASN A 69 27.76 -22.31 4.96
CA ASN A 69 28.34 -20.98 4.89
C ASN A 69 28.28 -20.35 3.48
N LYS A 70 28.10 -21.14 2.41
CA LYS A 70 27.96 -20.64 1.04
C LYS A 70 26.58 -20.07 0.73
N PHE A 71 25.59 -20.35 1.58
CA PHE A 71 24.23 -19.84 1.39
C PHE A 71 24.14 -18.36 1.80
N ARG A 72 23.27 -17.65 1.09
CA ARG A 72 23.04 -16.21 1.26
C ARG A 72 21.68 -15.98 1.91
N TYR A 73 21.63 -15.02 2.84
CA TYR A 73 20.42 -14.69 3.58
C TYR A 73 19.57 -13.71 2.78
N CYS A 74 18.31 -14.05 2.54
CA CYS A 74 17.35 -13.14 1.93
C CYS A 74 16.65 -12.32 3.02
N GLU A 75 16.86 -11.01 3.01
CA GLU A 75 16.32 -10.09 4.00
C GLU A 75 14.79 -9.92 3.93
N TYR A 76 14.18 -10.25 2.79
CA TYR A 76 12.72 -10.21 2.61
C TYR A 76 12.03 -11.44 3.19
N LEU A 77 12.49 -12.64 2.82
CA LEU A 77 11.86 -13.91 3.24
C LEU A 77 12.38 -14.44 4.58
N GLY A 78 13.50 -13.91 5.09
CA GLY A 78 14.08 -14.34 6.36
C GLY A 78 14.67 -15.76 6.33
N ARG A 79 15.14 -16.21 5.16
CA ARG A 79 15.63 -17.59 4.93
C ARG A 79 16.91 -17.59 4.09
N TYR A 80 17.64 -18.72 4.14
CA TYR A 80 18.87 -18.89 3.36
C TYR A 80 18.63 -19.58 2.02
N PHE A 81 19.36 -19.12 1.01
CA PHE A 81 19.27 -19.55 -0.38
C PHE A 81 20.65 -19.94 -0.91
N CYS A 82 20.71 -20.90 -1.82
CA CYS A 82 21.95 -21.21 -2.55
C CYS A 82 22.37 -20.04 -3.44
N THR A 83 23.61 -20.08 -3.94
CA THR A 83 24.18 -19.02 -4.79
C THR A 83 23.46 -18.86 -6.13
N GLY A 84 22.78 -19.90 -6.62
CA GLY A 84 21.96 -19.84 -7.83
C GLY A 84 20.61 -19.12 -7.62
N CYS A 85 19.96 -19.30 -6.47
CA CYS A 85 18.67 -18.66 -6.16
C CYS A 85 18.82 -17.26 -5.57
N HIS A 86 20.04 -16.86 -5.19
CA HIS A 86 20.31 -15.59 -4.55
C HIS A 86 21.61 -14.99 -5.07
N THR A 87 21.49 -14.04 -6.00
CA THR A 87 22.62 -13.37 -6.66
C THR A 87 23.02 -12.03 -6.00
N ASN A 88 22.57 -11.78 -4.76
CA ASN A 88 22.80 -10.53 -4.02
C ASN A 88 22.17 -9.30 -4.70
N GLN A 89 21.04 -9.48 -5.37
CA GLN A 89 20.23 -8.35 -5.81
C GLN A 89 19.77 -7.53 -4.61
N LEU A 90 19.72 -6.22 -4.78
CA LEU A 90 19.41 -5.28 -3.73
C LEU A 90 18.02 -4.68 -3.94
N ALA A 91 17.14 -4.82 -2.94
CA ALA A 91 15.80 -4.26 -2.96
C ALA A 91 15.47 -3.58 -1.62
N VAL A 92 14.54 -2.63 -1.65
CA VAL A 92 13.94 -2.09 -0.42
C VAL A 92 12.95 -3.09 0.16
N ILE A 93 12.80 -3.12 1.49
CA ILE A 93 11.97 -4.10 2.18
C ILE A 93 10.68 -3.42 2.69
N PRO A 94 9.48 -3.78 2.20
CA PRO A 94 8.22 -3.13 2.57
C PRO A 94 8.00 -3.07 4.08
N GLY A 95 8.18 -4.19 4.79
CA GLY A 95 8.03 -4.24 6.24
C GLY A 95 8.95 -3.27 7.00
N ARG A 96 10.17 -3.02 6.51
CA ARG A 96 11.10 -2.06 7.13
C ARG A 96 10.67 -0.61 6.89
N ILE A 97 10.16 -0.31 5.69
CA ILE A 97 9.60 1.01 5.37
C ILE A 97 8.38 1.30 6.25
N ILE A 98 7.43 0.37 6.31
CA ILE A 98 6.17 0.56 7.04
C ILE A 98 6.39 0.68 8.55
N GLN A 99 7.33 -0.08 9.12
CA GLN A 99 7.56 -0.04 10.56
C GLN A 99 8.49 1.09 11.01
N LYS A 100 9.51 1.42 10.22
CA LYS A 100 10.62 2.30 10.66
C LYS A 100 11.03 3.35 9.65
N TRP A 101 10.36 3.47 8.51
CA TRP A 101 10.74 4.37 7.41
C TRP A 101 12.18 4.12 6.92
N ASP A 102 12.60 2.85 6.95
CA ASP A 102 13.91 2.43 6.51
C ASP A 102 13.86 1.93 5.06
N PHE A 103 14.58 2.65 4.19
CA PHE A 103 14.69 2.39 2.76
C PHE A 103 16.08 1.85 2.38
N THR A 104 16.83 1.35 3.36
CA THR A 104 18.12 0.70 3.08
C THR A 104 17.88 -0.46 2.12
N ARG A 105 18.67 -0.51 1.04
CA ARG A 105 18.58 -1.61 0.09
C ARG A 105 19.28 -2.82 0.67
N CYS A 106 18.57 -3.93 0.71
CA CYS A 106 19.00 -5.17 1.35
C CYS A 106 19.14 -6.30 0.32
N ALA A 107 20.05 -7.22 0.60
CA ALA A 107 20.27 -8.38 -0.26
C ALA A 107 19.06 -9.34 -0.18
N VAL A 108 18.51 -9.69 -1.35
CA VAL A 108 17.35 -10.55 -1.47
C VAL A 108 17.56 -11.65 -2.51
N SER A 109 16.78 -12.74 -2.38
CA SER A 109 16.76 -13.81 -3.39
C SER A 109 16.18 -13.30 -4.71
N ILE A 110 16.49 -13.98 -5.81
CA ILE A 110 15.98 -13.62 -7.15
C ILE A 110 14.45 -13.62 -7.15
N PHE A 111 13.85 -14.62 -6.50
CA PHE A 111 12.40 -14.70 -6.32
C PHE A 111 11.84 -13.43 -5.64
N SER A 112 12.44 -13.03 -4.52
CA SER A 112 11.97 -11.88 -3.75
C SER A 112 12.17 -10.58 -4.50
N TYR A 113 13.30 -10.43 -5.19
CA TYR A 113 13.57 -9.27 -6.04
C TYR A 113 12.49 -9.13 -7.12
N ARG A 114 12.21 -10.19 -7.87
CA ARG A 114 11.18 -10.19 -8.92
C ARG A 114 9.80 -9.88 -8.36
N LEU A 115 9.44 -10.46 -7.21
CA LEU A 115 8.17 -10.17 -6.55
C LEU A 115 8.05 -8.70 -6.15
N LEU A 116 9.09 -8.15 -5.51
CA LEU A 116 9.13 -6.76 -5.07
C LEU A 116 9.07 -5.77 -6.24
N ASP A 117 9.74 -6.11 -7.34
CA ASP A 117 9.75 -5.33 -8.58
C ASP A 117 8.38 -5.35 -9.27
N GLN A 118 7.75 -6.53 -9.37
CA GLN A 118 6.42 -6.69 -9.96
C GLN A 118 5.34 -5.88 -9.22
N MET A 119 5.39 -5.83 -7.89
CA MET A 119 4.41 -5.10 -7.09
C MET A 119 4.81 -3.65 -6.77
N ALA A 120 5.89 -3.14 -7.36
CA ALA A 120 6.48 -1.86 -6.97
C ALA A 120 5.51 -0.68 -7.15
N SER A 121 4.72 -0.70 -8.23
CA SER A 121 3.72 0.31 -8.58
C SER A 121 2.33 0.03 -8.03
N ASP A 122 2.11 -1.13 -7.42
CA ASP A 122 0.78 -1.54 -6.98
C ASP A 122 0.39 -0.82 -5.68
N PRO A 123 -0.83 -0.23 -5.59
CA PRO A 123 -1.30 0.51 -4.42
C PRO A 123 -1.71 -0.42 -3.27
N LEU A 124 -0.75 -1.04 -2.61
CA LEU A 124 -0.99 -2.12 -1.64
C LEU A 124 -0.89 -1.68 -0.18
N PHE A 125 -0.36 -0.49 0.10
CA PHE A 125 0.05 -0.08 1.44
C PHE A 125 -0.85 1.03 1.98
N ASN A 126 -1.91 0.67 2.70
CA ASN A 126 -2.65 1.64 3.51
C ASN A 126 -1.87 1.97 4.79
N ILE A 127 -1.19 3.12 4.81
CA ILE A 127 -0.31 3.52 5.91
C ILE A 127 -1.09 3.75 7.21
N ASN A 128 -2.31 4.28 7.12
CA ASN A 128 -3.11 4.54 8.31
C ASN A 128 -3.47 3.23 9.03
N ASP A 129 -3.86 2.22 8.27
CA ASP A 129 -4.29 0.93 8.82
C ASP A 129 -3.10 0.06 9.24
N LEU A 130 -1.99 0.13 8.50
CA LEU A 130 -0.77 -0.64 8.79
C LEU A 130 0.04 -0.04 9.96
N ASN A 131 0.25 1.27 9.97
CA ASN A 131 1.01 1.99 10.99
C ASN A 131 0.76 3.50 10.94
N ALA A 132 -0.35 3.98 11.54
CA ALA A 132 -0.67 5.40 11.60
C ALA A 132 0.43 6.27 12.22
N SER A 133 1.28 5.71 13.11
CA SER A 133 2.36 6.45 13.76
C SER A 133 3.46 6.90 12.77
N LEU A 134 3.52 6.27 11.59
CA LEU A 134 4.45 6.63 10.53
C LEU A 134 4.22 8.06 10.01
N TYR A 135 2.99 8.59 10.13
CA TYR A 135 2.68 9.99 9.82
C TYR A 135 3.31 11.00 10.80
N LYS A 136 4.07 10.58 11.82
CA LYS A 136 4.95 11.51 12.54
C LYS A 136 6.12 11.99 11.67
N ILE A 137 6.37 11.32 10.55
CA ILE A 137 7.43 11.66 9.60
C ILE A 137 6.97 12.81 8.72
N ARG A 138 7.67 13.94 8.84
CA ARG A 138 7.25 15.22 8.25
C ARG A 138 6.98 15.15 6.75
N VAL A 139 7.84 14.53 5.95
CA VAL A 139 7.67 14.47 4.49
C VAL A 139 6.46 13.61 4.09
N LEU A 140 6.21 12.53 4.83
CA LEU A 140 5.07 11.66 4.59
C LEU A 140 3.76 12.33 4.99
N ASP A 141 3.72 13.02 6.13
CA ASP A 141 2.51 13.75 6.55
C ASP A 141 2.23 14.96 5.66
N LYS A 142 3.27 15.71 5.24
CA LYS A 142 3.12 16.78 4.24
C LYS A 142 2.48 16.24 2.95
N THR A 143 2.99 15.12 2.44
CA THR A 143 2.40 14.43 1.28
C THR A 143 0.96 14.00 1.55
N ARG A 144 0.67 13.40 2.72
CA ARG A 144 -0.68 12.99 3.12
C ARG A 144 -1.65 14.17 3.13
N VAL A 145 -1.25 15.30 3.70
CA VAL A 145 -2.05 16.52 3.74
C VAL A 145 -2.40 16.98 2.33
N TYR A 146 -1.44 17.05 1.41
CA TYR A 146 -1.74 17.43 0.03
C TYR A 146 -2.68 16.44 -0.66
N ARG A 147 -2.48 15.13 -0.48
CA ARG A 147 -3.40 14.12 -1.01
C ARG A 147 -4.81 14.25 -0.45
N LEU A 148 -4.96 14.52 0.85
CA LEU A 148 -6.27 14.78 1.47
C LEU A 148 -6.92 16.06 0.93
N GLN A 149 -6.15 17.12 0.72
CA GLN A 149 -6.67 18.35 0.12
C GLN A 149 -7.16 18.10 -1.30
N LEU A 150 -6.35 17.43 -2.13
CA LEU A 150 -6.71 17.09 -3.50
C LEU A 150 -7.90 16.14 -3.57
N HIS A 151 -8.01 15.19 -2.65
CA HIS A 151 -9.18 14.30 -2.52
C HIS A 151 -10.49 15.08 -2.40
N TYR A 152 -10.50 16.20 -1.69
CA TYR A 152 -11.70 17.05 -1.58
C TYR A 152 -11.82 18.08 -2.70
N LEU A 153 -10.70 18.63 -3.18
CA LEU A 153 -10.68 19.58 -4.28
C LEU A 153 -11.17 18.95 -5.59
N LYS A 154 -10.88 17.66 -5.83
CA LYS A 154 -11.25 16.99 -7.07
C LYS A 154 -12.75 17.10 -7.37
N ASP A 155 -13.61 16.98 -6.36
CA ASP A 155 -15.06 17.03 -6.54
C ASP A 155 -15.52 18.42 -6.98
N PHE A 156 -14.84 19.47 -6.52
CA PHE A 156 -15.11 20.84 -6.92
C PHE A 156 -14.64 21.09 -8.35
N LEU A 157 -13.42 20.66 -8.68
CA LEU A 157 -12.80 20.90 -9.98
C LEU A 157 -13.49 20.11 -11.10
N THR A 158 -13.73 18.82 -10.91
CA THR A 158 -14.36 17.94 -11.91
C THR A 158 -15.79 18.34 -12.26
N THR A 159 -16.51 18.98 -11.33
CA THR A 159 -17.88 19.44 -11.56
C THR A 159 -17.95 20.94 -11.86
N CYS A 160 -16.82 21.64 -11.94
CA CYS A 160 -16.77 23.07 -12.23
C CYS A 160 -16.54 23.32 -13.72
N ARG A 161 -17.52 23.91 -14.41
CA ARG A 161 -17.40 24.21 -15.85
C ARG A 161 -16.27 25.20 -16.18
N PHE A 162 -15.89 26.07 -15.24
CA PHE A 162 -14.81 27.03 -15.42
C PHE A 162 -13.42 26.42 -15.15
N ALA A 163 -13.37 25.25 -14.51
CA ALA A 163 -12.12 24.53 -14.26
C ALA A 163 -11.63 23.80 -15.52
N ILE A 164 -12.52 23.47 -16.45
CA ILE A 164 -12.21 22.72 -17.66
C ILE A 164 -11.21 23.49 -18.56
N GLU A 165 -11.34 24.81 -18.65
CA GLU A 165 -10.48 25.64 -19.51
C GLU A 165 -9.22 26.16 -18.80
N GLN A 166 -9.30 26.51 -17.52
CA GLN A 166 -8.15 27.07 -16.78
C GLN A 166 -7.28 26.02 -16.09
N VAL A 167 -7.75 24.78 -16.03
CA VAL A 167 -7.10 23.72 -15.27
C VAL A 167 -6.84 22.49 -16.13
N ALA A 168 -6.47 22.72 -17.39
CA ALA A 168 -5.92 21.69 -18.28
C ALA A 168 -4.76 20.92 -17.61
N SER A 169 -4.01 21.55 -16.71
CA SER A 169 -2.96 20.89 -15.90
C SER A 169 -3.51 19.99 -14.78
N VAL A 170 -4.62 20.33 -14.11
CA VAL A 170 -5.24 19.41 -13.14
C VAL A 170 -5.94 18.29 -13.88
N GLN A 171 -6.63 18.57 -15.00
CA GLN A 171 -7.23 17.51 -15.81
C GLN A 171 -6.15 16.57 -16.37
N ALA A 172 -5.06 17.10 -16.92
CA ALA A 172 -3.91 16.30 -17.36
C ALA A 172 -3.27 15.55 -16.18
N PHE A 173 -3.14 16.16 -15.00
CA PHE A 173 -2.67 15.47 -13.80
C PHE A 173 -3.62 14.33 -13.41
N LEU A 174 -4.94 14.55 -13.43
CA LEU A 174 -5.96 13.56 -13.13
C LEU A 174 -5.94 12.39 -14.14
N GLU A 175 -5.61 12.67 -15.40
CA GLU A 175 -5.52 11.67 -16.47
C GLU A 175 -4.24 10.83 -16.37
N VAL A 176 -3.12 11.43 -15.99
CA VAL A 176 -1.82 10.75 -15.89
C VAL A 176 -1.62 10.07 -14.53
N THR A 177 -2.38 10.48 -13.51
CA THR A 177 -2.26 9.95 -12.15
C THR A 177 -3.20 8.75 -11.95
N PRO A 178 -2.73 7.65 -11.31
CA PRO A 178 -3.59 6.53 -10.98
C PRO A 178 -4.84 6.94 -10.17
N PRO A 179 -6.02 6.36 -10.43
CA PRO A 179 -7.26 6.76 -9.75
C PRO A 179 -7.22 6.67 -8.21
N TYR A 180 -6.52 5.67 -7.66
CA TYR A 180 -6.38 5.49 -6.21
C TYR A 180 -5.68 6.67 -5.54
N PHE A 181 -4.85 7.41 -6.30
CA PHE A 181 -3.98 8.43 -5.75
C PHE A 181 -4.77 9.56 -5.08
N LEU A 182 -5.90 9.94 -5.67
CA LEU A 182 -6.84 10.92 -5.12
C LEU A 182 -8.09 10.30 -4.48
N ALA A 183 -8.41 9.05 -4.77
CA ALA A 183 -9.52 8.36 -4.13
C ALA A 183 -9.19 7.94 -2.70
N GLU A 184 -7.97 7.46 -2.47
CA GLU A 184 -7.54 6.80 -1.24
C GLU A 184 -6.25 7.44 -0.70
N PRO A 185 -6.33 8.58 0.02
CA PRO A 185 -5.15 9.36 0.44
C PRO A 185 -4.16 8.61 1.36
N HIS A 186 -4.59 7.50 1.95
CA HIS A 186 -3.77 6.67 2.83
C HIS A 186 -3.11 5.49 2.14
N VAL A 187 -3.48 5.17 0.90
CA VAL A 187 -2.96 4.03 0.14
C VAL A 187 -1.81 4.47 -0.76
N TYR A 188 -0.69 3.76 -0.66
CA TYR A 188 0.54 4.02 -1.41
C TYR A 188 1.06 2.73 -2.05
N SER A 189 1.83 2.88 -3.13
CA SER A 189 2.71 1.85 -3.66
C SER A 189 4.13 1.93 -3.05
N LEU A 190 5.00 0.95 -3.32
CA LEU A 190 6.41 1.06 -2.91
C LEU A 190 7.12 2.22 -3.62
N GLN A 191 6.81 2.40 -4.90
CA GLN A 191 7.35 3.48 -5.71
C GLN A 191 6.94 4.85 -5.16
N ASP A 192 5.68 5.02 -4.75
CA ASP A 192 5.22 6.25 -4.12
C ASP A 192 6.02 6.56 -2.87
N LEU A 193 6.20 5.57 -1.98
CA LEU A 193 6.93 5.76 -0.73
C LEU A 193 8.40 6.15 -0.97
N VAL A 194 9.02 5.61 -2.03
CA VAL A 194 10.35 6.02 -2.46
C VAL A 194 10.36 7.47 -2.96
N GLN A 195 9.39 7.86 -3.79
CA GLN A 195 9.26 9.25 -4.26
C GLN A 195 8.94 10.23 -3.13
N VAL A 196 8.15 9.82 -2.13
CA VAL A 196 7.90 10.60 -0.91
C VAL A 196 9.21 10.81 -0.15
N LYS A 197 10.01 9.76 0.03
CA LYS A 197 11.32 9.86 0.67
C LYS A 197 12.24 10.84 -0.07
N MET A 198 12.21 10.82 -1.40
CA MET A 198 12.98 11.72 -2.25
C MET A 198 12.43 13.16 -2.30
N GLY A 199 11.19 13.38 -1.85
CA GLY A 199 10.53 14.68 -1.82
C GLY A 199 9.84 15.08 -3.13
N GLU A 200 10.12 14.38 -4.22
CA GLU A 200 9.56 14.64 -5.56
C GLU A 200 8.03 14.63 -5.55
N LEU A 201 7.44 13.59 -4.94
CA LEU A 201 5.97 13.48 -4.88
C LEU A 201 5.36 14.61 -4.06
N SER A 202 6.02 15.02 -2.97
CA SER A 202 5.48 16.08 -2.11
C SER A 202 5.47 17.43 -2.79
N GLU A 203 6.47 17.77 -3.61
CA GLU A 203 6.53 19.05 -4.31
C GLU A 203 5.54 19.07 -5.49
N ASN A 204 5.46 18.00 -6.28
CA ASN A 204 4.49 17.89 -7.37
C ASN A 204 3.05 18.09 -6.87
N LEU A 205 2.71 17.51 -5.71
CA LEU A 205 1.38 17.67 -5.12
C LEU A 205 1.13 19.07 -4.55
N LYS A 206 2.17 19.71 -4.01
CA LYS A 206 2.06 21.07 -3.49
C LYS A 206 1.66 22.04 -4.60
N ASP A 207 2.33 21.97 -5.74
CA ASP A 207 2.05 22.85 -6.88
C ASP A 207 0.62 22.64 -7.38
N LEU A 208 0.18 21.39 -7.48
CA LEU A 208 -1.18 21.05 -7.87
C LEU A 208 -2.23 21.59 -6.89
N VAL A 209 -1.99 21.44 -5.58
CA VAL A 209 -2.86 22.01 -4.55
C VAL A 209 -2.92 23.53 -4.70
N GLN A 210 -1.79 24.20 -4.89
CA GLN A 210 -1.73 25.66 -5.02
C GLN A 210 -2.51 26.16 -6.24
N MET A 211 -2.34 25.52 -7.40
CA MET A 211 -3.11 25.82 -8.61
C MET A 211 -4.61 25.62 -8.39
N SER A 212 -4.99 24.50 -7.75
CA SER A 212 -6.38 24.20 -7.43
C SER A 212 -7.01 25.24 -6.50
N LEU A 213 -6.26 25.66 -5.47
CA LEU A 213 -6.71 26.69 -4.53
C LEU A 213 -6.84 28.06 -5.19
N PHE A 214 -5.93 28.42 -6.10
CA PHE A 214 -6.01 29.65 -6.89
C PHE A 214 -7.29 29.68 -7.72
N HIS A 215 -7.59 28.60 -8.44
CA HIS A 215 -8.85 28.46 -9.18
C HIS A 215 -10.07 28.64 -8.26
N VAL A 216 -10.14 27.91 -7.14
CA VAL A 216 -11.31 27.97 -6.26
C VAL A 216 -11.50 29.38 -5.71
N LYS A 217 -10.42 30.09 -5.36
CA LYS A 217 -10.48 31.46 -4.84
C LYS A 217 -11.18 32.42 -5.81
N ASP A 218 -10.86 32.35 -7.10
CA ASP A 218 -11.35 33.30 -8.10
C ASP A 218 -12.60 32.80 -8.86
N CYS A 219 -12.99 31.54 -8.65
CA CYS A 219 -14.12 30.92 -9.32
C CYS A 219 -15.43 31.02 -8.52
N VAL A 220 -16.38 31.82 -9.02
CA VAL A 220 -17.71 32.01 -8.41
C VAL A 220 -18.50 30.71 -8.22
N LEU A 221 -18.34 29.74 -9.13
CA LEU A 221 -19.03 28.44 -9.04
C LEU A 221 -18.47 27.58 -7.90
N CYS A 222 -17.15 27.59 -7.72
CA CYS A 222 -16.49 26.87 -6.62
C CYS A 222 -16.77 27.55 -5.28
N GLN A 223 -16.75 28.89 -5.24
CA GLN A 223 -17.13 29.66 -4.05
C GLN A 223 -18.57 29.37 -3.61
N GLY A 224 -19.52 29.33 -4.55
CA GLY A 224 -20.93 29.02 -4.27
C GLY A 224 -21.19 27.59 -3.75
N ARG A 225 -20.22 26.68 -3.85
CA ARG A 225 -20.27 25.31 -3.33
C ARG A 225 -19.58 25.13 -1.98
N GLY A 226 -18.96 26.19 -1.47
CA GLY A 226 -18.45 26.21 -0.11
C GLY A 226 -19.57 26.02 0.92
N TYR A 227 -19.18 25.77 2.16
CA TYR A 227 -20.11 25.48 3.24
C TYR A 227 -20.21 26.67 4.18
N MET A 228 -21.39 26.88 4.76
CA MET A 228 -21.57 27.74 5.93
C MET A 228 -21.75 26.88 7.17
N CYS A 229 -21.04 27.21 8.25
CA CYS A 229 -21.15 26.46 9.49
C CYS A 229 -22.55 26.65 10.13
N GLU A 230 -23.37 25.60 10.18
CA GLU A 230 -24.74 25.69 10.72
C GLU A 230 -24.79 26.01 12.24
N VAL A 231 -23.68 25.83 12.95
CA VAL A 231 -23.59 26.03 14.41
C VAL A 231 -23.40 27.51 14.73
N CYS A 232 -22.33 28.13 14.25
CA CYS A 232 -22.05 29.55 14.53
C CYS A 232 -22.72 30.50 13.54
N LYS A 233 -23.10 30.02 12.35
CA LYS A 233 -23.75 30.80 11.28
C LYS A 233 -22.99 32.06 10.86
N MET A 234 -21.68 32.09 11.10
CA MET A 234 -20.82 33.17 10.62
C MET A 234 -20.79 33.16 9.09
N PRO A 235 -20.68 34.33 8.44
CA PRO A 235 -20.71 34.44 6.97
C PRO A 235 -19.43 33.91 6.29
N GLU A 236 -18.42 33.50 7.05
CA GLU A 236 -17.20 32.89 6.51
C GLU A 236 -17.53 31.56 5.82
N VAL A 237 -17.20 31.50 4.52
CA VAL A 237 -17.32 30.27 3.73
C VAL A 237 -16.15 29.36 4.04
N ILE A 238 -16.46 28.13 4.43
CA ILE A 238 -15.47 27.10 4.77
C ILE A 238 -15.46 25.97 3.74
N PHE A 239 -14.29 25.35 3.58
CA PHE A 239 -14.05 24.33 2.57
C PHE A 239 -13.45 23.05 3.16
N PRO A 240 -13.78 21.87 2.61
CA PRO A 240 -13.37 20.58 3.16
C PRO A 240 -11.84 20.34 3.16
N TRP A 241 -11.07 21.00 2.29
CA TRP A 241 -9.60 20.91 2.26
C TRP A 241 -8.90 21.83 3.28
N GLN A 242 -9.64 22.62 4.07
CA GLN A 242 -9.10 23.42 5.17
C GLN A 242 -8.98 22.55 6.45
N LEU A 243 -8.15 21.50 6.37
CA LEU A 243 -8.12 20.38 7.32
C LEU A 243 -7.92 20.77 8.80
N THR A 244 -7.30 21.93 9.08
CA THR A 244 -7.05 22.42 10.44
C THR A 244 -8.20 23.27 11.01
N LYS A 245 -9.00 23.89 10.13
CA LYS A 245 -10.09 24.80 10.51
C LYS A 245 -11.46 24.15 10.42
N VAL A 246 -11.58 23.08 9.64
CA VAL A 246 -12.87 22.50 9.24
C VAL A 246 -12.98 21.05 9.67
N HIS A 247 -14.08 20.75 10.37
CA HIS A 247 -14.54 19.39 10.59
C HIS A 247 -15.57 19.02 9.51
N ARG A 248 -15.32 17.95 8.77
CA ARG A 248 -16.26 17.38 7.78
C ARG A 248 -16.97 16.18 8.38
N CYS A 249 -18.30 16.20 8.40
CA CYS A 249 -19.10 15.08 8.87
C CYS A 249 -18.83 13.83 7.99
N PRO A 250 -18.47 12.68 8.58
CA PRO A 250 -18.14 11.48 7.81
C PRO A 250 -19.35 10.83 7.13
N ILE A 251 -20.57 11.12 7.59
CA ILE A 251 -21.80 10.50 7.08
C ILE A 251 -22.36 11.28 5.88
N CYS A 252 -22.55 12.60 6.03
CA CYS A 252 -23.22 13.41 5.02
C CYS A 252 -22.32 14.40 4.28
N GLY A 253 -21.05 14.53 4.70
CA GLY A 253 -20.08 15.45 4.10
C GLY A 253 -20.27 16.93 4.44
N ASN A 254 -21.22 17.30 5.32
CA ASN A 254 -21.40 18.69 5.74
C ASN A 254 -20.17 19.19 6.52
N CYS A 255 -19.79 20.46 6.32
CA CYS A 255 -18.62 21.05 6.95
C CYS A 255 -19.01 22.02 8.07
N PHE A 256 -18.20 22.04 9.12
CA PHE A 256 -18.34 22.89 10.30
C PHE A 256 -16.96 23.44 10.68
N HIS A 257 -16.88 24.55 11.41
CA HIS A 257 -15.62 24.92 12.04
C HIS A 257 -15.21 23.85 13.05
N MET A 258 -13.90 23.60 13.17
CA MET A 258 -13.34 22.63 14.11
C MET A 258 -13.74 22.95 15.55
N SER A 259 -13.77 24.24 15.92
CA SER A 259 -14.21 24.71 17.24
C SER A 259 -15.71 24.58 17.48
N CYS A 260 -16.52 24.49 16.42
CA CYS A 260 -17.98 24.39 16.50
C CYS A 260 -18.48 22.94 16.60
N PHE A 261 -17.66 21.96 16.23
CA PHE A 261 -18.04 20.55 16.19
C PHE A 261 -17.26 19.77 17.25
N THR A 262 -17.88 19.60 18.42
CA THR A 262 -17.30 18.85 19.56
C THR A 262 -17.83 17.41 19.60
N THR A 263 -17.28 16.57 20.47
CA THR A 263 -17.72 15.17 20.64
C THR A 263 -19.19 15.02 21.03
N GLN A 264 -19.80 16.04 21.63
CA GLN A 264 -21.22 16.06 22.00
C GLN A 264 -22.10 16.64 20.87
N THR A 265 -21.50 17.28 19.87
CA THR A 265 -22.22 17.94 18.78
C THR A 265 -22.66 16.91 17.75
N GLN A 266 -23.98 16.73 17.60
CA GLN A 266 -24.52 15.91 16.51
C GLN A 266 -24.61 16.73 15.21
N CYS A 267 -24.36 16.08 14.07
CA CYS A 267 -24.53 16.73 12.78
C CYS A 267 -26.02 17.01 12.50
N GLY A 268 -26.43 18.28 12.59
CA GLY A 268 -27.83 18.69 12.37
C GLY A 268 -28.40 18.25 11.02
N ARG A 269 -27.60 18.23 9.95
CA ARG A 269 -28.02 17.71 8.64
C ARG A 269 -28.33 16.21 8.68
N CYS A 270 -27.52 15.41 9.35
CA CYS A 270 -27.78 13.98 9.53
C CYS A 270 -29.05 13.75 10.35
N SER A 271 -29.24 14.49 11.44
CA SER A 271 -30.45 14.39 12.27
C SER A 271 -31.70 14.72 11.46
N ARG A 272 -31.69 15.81 10.66
CA ARG A 272 -32.81 16.17 9.78
C ARG A 272 -33.07 15.09 8.71
N GLN A 273 -32.03 14.51 8.11
CA GLN A 273 -32.18 13.43 7.13
C GLN A 273 -32.79 12.16 7.75
N HIS A 274 -32.34 11.78 8.95
CA HIS A 274 -32.84 10.62 9.66
C HIS A 274 -34.31 10.80 10.07
N THR A 275 -34.71 11.97 10.58
CA THR A 275 -36.12 12.27 10.89
C THR A 275 -36.99 12.23 9.64
N ARG A 276 -36.54 12.79 8.52
CA ARG A 276 -37.27 12.73 7.24
C ARG A 276 -37.48 11.29 6.77
N ARG A 277 -36.45 10.44 6.86
CA ARG A 277 -36.55 9.01 6.50
C ARG A 277 -37.53 8.25 7.40
N LYS A 278 -37.52 8.52 8.70
CA LYS A 278 -38.50 7.92 9.64
C LYS A 278 -39.92 8.35 9.29
N ASN A 279 -40.14 9.63 9.07
CA ASN A 279 -41.46 10.15 8.74
C ASN A 279 -41.97 9.63 7.40
N SER A 280 -41.10 9.44 6.39
CA SER A 280 -41.52 8.86 5.11
C SER A 280 -41.88 7.38 5.19
N ILE A 281 -41.37 6.64 6.18
CA ILE A 281 -41.73 5.23 6.41
C ILE A 281 -43.06 5.14 7.15
N LEU A 282 -43.32 6.04 8.10
CA LEU A 282 -44.57 6.10 8.88
C LEU A 282 -45.79 6.59 8.09
N THR A 283 -45.59 7.13 6.87
CA THR A 283 -46.68 7.60 5.99
C THR A 283 -47.10 6.58 4.92
N VAL A 284 -46.55 5.36 4.96
CA VAL A 284 -46.83 4.29 3.98
C VAL A 284 -47.69 3.16 4.57
N ASP A 285 -48.05 3.26 5.85
CA ASP A 285 -49.09 2.45 6.52
C ASP A 285 -50.36 3.31 6.73
#